data_AF-A0A383URA8-F1
#
_entry.id   AF-A0A383URA8-F1
#
_cell.length_a   1.000
_cell.length_b   1.000
_cell.length_c   1.000
_cell.angle_alpha   90.00
_cell.angle_beta   90.00
_cell.angle_gamma   90.00
#
_symmetry.space_group_name_H-M   'P 1'
#
loop_
_entity.id
_entity.type
_entity.pdbx_description
1 polymer ?
#
loop_
_entity_poly.entity_id
_entity_poly.type
_entity_poly.pdbx_seq_one_letter_code
_entity_poly.pdbx_strand_id
1 'polypeptide(L)'
;MSIILSLVITFTIAVAGQTVPGRAFDRLITIWLGHEDFNSSVNNAVINNLSSQGILLDQYYSLTHPSQPNYVGSIGGDYFGLDHDNFTRIPRNVSTIVDLLDTKNIDWRGYFEDSPGPGYMGPENVRSDGKTDYVRKHNPFVQYDSINFNGTRLSRLLSFRDFDHELKANSLPQYIHISPNVLNDGHETTSLFALNWTDSFLGPLLKNTELMNRTLILLTYDESKTPEQPNRVTSLLLGGAIPENLRNTTDSTLYTHYSIISTVENNWDLPCLGRYDVGANVFELVASQTNYSNKPSPNLSLVNNSLSYHGFLNSDPAKHLPMPPPNLNLTGAGGQGVVKVVMDFWKNTAKNDTPYDGSGRLFDGGDGTNNQQAPQYQAQDSNIRGLKTGAAAKFNNKKSLAARKNILNSEGMCFWVIFGLSTGLTAIFSFTV
;
A
#
# COMPACT_ATOMS: atom_id res chain seq x y z
N MET A 1 53.94 31.78 8.65
CA MET A 1 52.57 32.12 8.24
C MET A 1 51.78 30.82 8.28
N SER A 2 51.14 30.52 9.41
CA SER A 2 50.45 29.24 9.63
C SER A 2 48.97 29.44 9.35
N ILE A 3 48.45 28.71 8.36
CA ILE A 3 47.03 28.70 8.01
C ILE A 3 46.34 27.68 8.93
N ILE A 4 45.47 28.17 9.81
CA ILE A 4 44.60 27.32 10.62
C ILE A 4 43.39 26.98 9.75
N LEU A 5 43.24 25.70 9.41
CA LEU A 5 42.07 25.17 8.72
C LEU A 5 41.02 24.81 9.79
N SER A 6 40.04 25.68 10.01
CA SER A 6 38.92 25.39 10.90
C SER A 6 37.95 24.43 10.21
N LEU A 7 37.96 23.17 10.64
CA LEU A 7 36.98 22.16 10.23
C LEU A 7 35.66 22.45 10.98
N VAL A 8 34.68 23.01 10.27
CA VAL A 8 33.32 23.17 10.80
C VAL A 8 32.61 21.83 10.67
N ILE A 9 32.55 21.06 11.76
CA ILE A 9 31.74 19.85 11.84
C ILE A 9 30.33 20.29 12.24
N THR A 10 29.44 20.45 11.25
CA THR A 10 28.00 20.57 11.52
C THR A 10 27.45 19.20 11.90
N PHE A 11 27.20 18.99 13.20
CA PHE A 11 26.32 17.91 13.64
C PHE A 11 24.88 18.31 13.31
N THR A 12 24.34 17.80 12.20
CA THR A 12 22.89 17.74 12.02
C THR A 12 22.37 16.68 12.98
N ILE A 13 21.84 17.11 14.12
CA ILE A 13 20.96 16.27 14.92
C ILE A 13 19.73 16.06 14.03
N ALA A 14 19.56 14.86 13.49
CA ALA A 14 18.31 14.46 12.88
C ALA A 14 17.28 14.47 14.01
N VAL A 15 16.53 15.57 14.13
CA VAL A 15 15.34 15.60 14.96
C VAL A 15 14.43 14.54 14.36
N ALA A 16 14.18 13.46 15.09
CA ALA A 16 13.19 12.47 14.71
C ALA A 16 11.91 13.23 14.35
N GLY A 17 11.48 13.13 13.09
CA GLY A 17 10.31 13.85 12.60
C GLY A 17 9.14 13.57 13.53
N GLN A 18 8.39 14.62 13.88
CA GLN A 18 7.20 14.46 14.70
C GLN A 18 6.24 13.48 14.00
N THR A 19 5.90 12.37 14.67
CA THR A 19 4.92 11.41 14.17
C THR A 19 3.62 12.12 13.84
N VAL A 20 3.12 11.95 12.61
CA VAL A 20 1.82 12.46 12.17
C VAL A 20 0.74 11.48 12.62
N PRO A 21 -0.07 11.78 13.64
CA PRO A 21 -1.05 10.81 14.15
C PRO A 21 -2.04 10.43 13.05
N GLY A 22 -2.28 9.13 12.90
CA GLY A 22 -3.33 8.63 12.03
C GLY A 22 -4.61 8.33 12.80
N ARG A 23 -5.71 8.14 12.08
CA ARG A 23 -7.03 7.96 12.69
C ARG A 23 -7.20 6.59 13.34
N ALA A 24 -6.66 5.53 12.74
CA ALA A 24 -6.70 4.17 13.27
C ALA A 24 -5.32 3.69 13.73
N PHE A 25 -4.27 3.96 12.95
CA PHE A 25 -2.88 3.61 13.26
C PHE A 25 -1.94 4.78 12.97
N ASP A 26 -0.76 4.79 13.58
CA ASP A 26 0.27 5.81 13.34
C ASP A 26 1.40 5.29 12.44
N ARG A 27 1.50 3.97 12.26
CA ARG A 27 2.45 3.33 11.35
C ARG A 27 1.80 2.16 10.61
N LEU A 28 2.06 2.05 9.31
CA LEU A 28 1.73 0.91 8.46
C LEU A 28 3.00 0.26 7.95
N ILE A 29 3.14 -1.05 8.17
CA ILE A 29 4.21 -1.88 7.60
C ILE A 29 3.56 -2.88 6.66
N THR A 30 3.91 -2.87 5.36
CA THR A 30 3.49 -3.90 4.42
C THR A 30 4.65 -4.85 4.15
N ILE A 31 4.46 -6.14 4.35
CA ILE A 31 5.45 -7.20 4.11
C ILE A 31 4.89 -8.12 3.04
N TRP A 32 5.62 -8.29 1.95
CA TRP A 32 5.18 -9.06 0.79
C TRP A 32 6.05 -10.29 0.62
N LEU A 33 5.43 -11.46 0.65
CA LEU A 33 6.05 -12.72 0.24
C LEU A 33 5.87 -12.92 -1.28
N GLY A 34 6.53 -13.93 -1.83
CA GLY A 34 6.38 -14.35 -3.22
C GLY A 34 5.03 -15.05 -3.44
N HIS A 35 4.87 -15.83 -4.50
CA HIS A 35 3.56 -16.33 -4.90
C HIS A 35 3.08 -17.58 -4.13
N GLU A 36 1.82 -17.60 -3.67
CA GLU A 36 1.19 -18.78 -3.08
C GLU A 36 -0.35 -18.75 -3.17
N ASP A 37 -0.96 -19.89 -3.45
CA ASP A 37 -2.42 -19.99 -3.51
C ASP A 37 -3.05 -19.88 -2.11
N PHE A 38 -4.10 -19.07 -1.96
CA PHE A 38 -4.82 -18.89 -0.69
C PHE A 38 -5.15 -20.22 0.01
N ASN A 39 -5.72 -21.19 -0.72
CA ASN A 39 -6.12 -22.48 -0.15
C ASN A 39 -4.94 -23.32 0.36
N SER A 40 -3.76 -23.13 -0.22
CA SER A 40 -2.51 -23.79 0.21
C SER A 40 -1.93 -23.09 1.44
N SER A 41 -1.87 -21.75 1.41
CA SER A 41 -1.25 -20.92 2.46
C SER A 41 -2.08 -20.87 3.74
N VAL A 42 -3.40 -20.67 3.66
CA VAL A 42 -4.26 -20.44 4.83
C VAL A 42 -4.28 -21.62 5.80
N ASN A 43 -4.03 -22.84 5.31
CA ASN A 43 -4.01 -24.06 6.13
C ASN A 43 -2.65 -24.29 6.81
N ASN A 44 -1.64 -23.46 6.55
CA ASN A 44 -0.32 -23.61 7.16
C ASN A 44 -0.32 -23.23 8.64
N ALA A 45 0.42 -23.97 9.47
CA ALA A 45 0.50 -23.74 10.91
C ALA A 45 1.04 -22.34 11.29
N VAL A 46 2.03 -21.81 10.54
CA VAL A 46 2.57 -20.46 10.78
C VAL A 46 1.52 -19.40 10.49
N ILE A 47 0.83 -19.51 9.35
CA ILE A 47 -0.26 -18.59 8.99
C ILE A 47 -1.39 -18.66 10.02
N ASN A 48 -1.80 -19.85 10.44
CA ASN A 48 -2.82 -20.02 11.47
C ASN A 48 -2.42 -19.38 12.81
N ASN A 49 -1.16 -19.57 13.23
CA ASN A 49 -0.63 -18.96 14.44
C ASN A 49 -0.60 -17.42 14.36
N LEU A 50 -0.18 -16.86 13.23
CA LEU A 50 -0.20 -15.41 13.00
C LEU A 50 -1.64 -14.87 12.94
N SER A 51 -2.53 -15.58 12.26
CA SER A 51 -3.95 -15.21 12.12
C SER A 51 -4.64 -15.12 13.47
N SER A 52 -4.32 -16.03 14.40
CA SER A 52 -4.83 -15.99 15.77
C SER A 52 -4.46 -14.72 16.55
N GLN A 53 -3.41 -14.00 16.11
CA GLN A 53 -2.95 -12.76 16.72
C GLN A 53 -3.55 -11.51 16.05
N GLY A 54 -4.29 -11.65 14.94
CA GLY A 54 -4.73 -10.53 14.13
C GLY A 54 -6.05 -10.78 13.40
N ILE A 55 -6.18 -10.26 12.17
CA ILE A 55 -7.37 -10.41 11.33
C ILE A 55 -6.95 -11.07 10.02
N LEU A 56 -7.59 -12.18 9.66
CA LEU A 56 -7.46 -12.79 8.34
C LEU A 56 -8.32 -12.03 7.33
N LEU A 57 -7.72 -11.51 6.27
CA LEU A 57 -8.43 -10.91 5.14
C LEU A 57 -8.69 -12.01 4.12
N ASP A 58 -9.85 -12.67 4.18
CA ASP A 58 -10.08 -13.86 3.37
C ASP A 58 -10.48 -13.50 1.93
N GLN A 59 -10.96 -12.29 1.65
CA GLN A 59 -11.29 -11.86 0.28
C GLN A 59 -10.27 -10.87 -0.29
N TYR A 60 -8.98 -11.13 -0.06
CA TYR A 60 -7.87 -10.33 -0.60
C TYR A 60 -7.37 -10.90 -1.93
N TYR A 61 -7.36 -10.06 -2.97
CA TYR A 61 -6.93 -10.43 -4.30
C TYR A 61 -5.75 -9.57 -4.76
N SER A 62 -4.74 -10.19 -5.35
CA SER A 62 -3.68 -9.47 -6.06
C SER A 62 -4.25 -8.78 -7.32
N LEU A 63 -3.43 -8.08 -8.08
CA LEU A 63 -3.89 -7.26 -9.20
C LEU A 63 -3.88 -8.02 -10.53
N THR A 64 -2.83 -8.79 -10.78
CA THR A 64 -2.65 -9.57 -12.01
C THR A 64 -1.45 -10.51 -11.88
N HIS A 65 -1.11 -11.21 -12.96
CA HIS A 65 0.15 -11.93 -13.14
C HIS A 65 1.04 -11.20 -14.17
N PRO A 66 2.38 -11.23 -14.06
CA PRO A 66 3.21 -11.85 -12.99
C PRO A 66 3.42 -10.91 -11.76
N SER A 67 4.41 -11.20 -10.89
CA SER A 67 4.76 -10.41 -9.70
C SER A 67 4.87 -8.90 -9.90
N GLN A 68 5.66 -8.42 -10.86
CA GLN A 68 6.03 -7.00 -10.98
C GLN A 68 4.83 -6.02 -11.07
N PRO A 69 3.78 -6.25 -11.87
CA PRO A 69 2.61 -5.38 -11.89
C PRO A 69 1.89 -5.26 -10.53
N ASN A 70 1.94 -6.26 -9.65
CA ASN A 70 1.37 -6.16 -8.31
C ASN A 70 2.12 -5.13 -7.45
N TYR A 71 3.45 -5.16 -7.48
CA TYR A 71 4.29 -4.15 -6.83
C TYR A 71 4.04 -2.75 -7.42
N VAL A 72 4.01 -2.62 -8.75
CA VAL A 72 3.70 -1.34 -9.42
C VAL A 72 2.36 -0.78 -8.95
N GLY A 73 1.30 -1.57 -9.05
CA GLY A 73 -0.05 -1.12 -8.75
C GLY A 73 -0.27 -0.78 -7.28
N SER A 74 0.40 -1.49 -6.36
CA SER A 74 0.29 -1.27 -4.91
C SER A 74 0.64 0.15 -4.43
N ILE A 75 1.50 0.86 -5.17
CA ILE A 75 1.86 2.26 -4.86
C ILE A 75 1.41 3.25 -5.94
N GLY A 76 1.14 2.77 -7.15
CA GLY A 76 0.75 3.62 -8.28
C GLY A 76 -0.75 3.78 -8.48
N GLY A 77 -1.57 2.92 -7.88
CA GLY A 77 -3.01 2.88 -8.13
C GLY A 77 -3.37 2.37 -9.53
N ASP A 78 -2.39 1.87 -10.28
CA ASP A 78 -2.55 1.14 -11.53
C ASP A 78 -1.23 0.43 -11.91
N TYR A 79 -1.29 -0.68 -12.65
CA TYR A 79 -0.14 -1.35 -13.27
C TYR A 79 -0.01 -1.07 -14.78
N PHE A 80 -0.91 -0.26 -15.35
CA PHE A 80 -0.83 0.26 -16.72
C PHE A 80 -0.70 -0.83 -17.80
N GLY A 81 -1.33 -1.99 -17.57
CA GLY A 81 -1.30 -3.16 -18.44
C GLY A 81 0.06 -3.86 -18.56
N LEU A 82 0.97 -3.64 -17.60
CA LEU A 82 2.23 -4.37 -17.47
C LEU A 82 1.94 -5.86 -17.27
N ASP A 83 2.46 -6.69 -18.17
CA ASP A 83 2.20 -8.14 -18.25
C ASP A 83 3.47 -8.99 -18.13
N HIS A 84 4.55 -8.41 -17.59
CA HIS A 84 5.87 -9.03 -17.56
C HIS A 84 6.75 -8.54 -16.40
N ASP A 85 7.81 -9.30 -16.13
CA ASP A 85 8.83 -9.02 -15.09
C ASP A 85 10.13 -8.38 -15.63
N ASN A 86 10.15 -7.99 -16.91
CA ASN A 86 11.31 -7.31 -17.49
C ASN A 86 11.56 -5.93 -16.85
N PHE A 87 12.78 -5.41 -17.04
CA PHE A 87 13.15 -4.08 -16.59
C PHE A 87 12.20 -2.99 -17.14
N THR A 88 11.41 -2.41 -16.24
CA THR A 88 10.41 -1.37 -16.58
C THR A 88 10.69 -0.07 -15.85
N ARG A 89 10.49 1.06 -16.55
CA ARG A 89 10.50 2.41 -15.96
C ARG A 89 9.19 3.12 -16.25
N ILE A 90 8.60 3.68 -15.20
CA ILE A 90 7.35 4.41 -15.26
C ILE A 90 7.67 5.91 -15.26
N PRO A 91 7.14 6.70 -16.21
CA PRO A 91 7.49 8.11 -16.37
C PRO A 91 7.27 8.99 -15.13
N ARG A 92 8.06 10.06 -15.01
CA ARG A 92 8.08 10.95 -13.83
C ARG A 92 6.74 11.63 -13.53
N ASN A 93 5.89 11.82 -14.53
CA ASN A 93 4.56 12.41 -14.35
C ASN A 93 3.52 11.42 -13.77
N VAL A 94 3.90 10.17 -13.50
CA VAL A 94 3.08 9.20 -12.79
C VAL A 94 3.39 9.27 -11.30
N SER A 95 2.51 9.92 -10.54
CA SER A 95 2.59 10.00 -9.08
C SER A 95 2.29 8.66 -8.39
N THR A 96 2.79 8.49 -7.17
CA THR A 96 2.59 7.30 -6.32
C THR A 96 2.08 7.70 -4.93
N ILE A 97 1.82 6.72 -4.07
CA ILE A 97 1.51 6.93 -2.65
C ILE A 97 2.50 7.87 -1.95
N VAL A 98 3.76 7.92 -2.39
CA VAL A 98 4.77 8.85 -1.86
C VAL A 98 4.37 10.31 -2.04
N ASP A 99 3.76 10.66 -3.18
CA ASP A 99 3.26 12.00 -3.43
C ASP A 99 2.08 12.36 -2.51
N LEU A 100 1.31 11.36 -2.06
CA LEU A 100 0.24 11.55 -1.07
C LEU A 100 0.81 11.79 0.33
N LEU A 101 1.79 10.98 0.74
CA LEU A 101 2.46 11.08 2.05
C LEU A 101 3.19 12.42 2.22
N ASP A 102 3.83 12.92 1.15
CA ASP A 102 4.52 14.21 1.14
C ASP A 102 3.56 15.38 1.45
N THR A 103 2.25 15.26 1.19
CA THR A 103 1.28 16.34 1.50
C THR A 103 1.12 16.62 3.00
N LYS A 104 1.49 15.66 3.85
CA LYS A 104 1.46 15.79 5.31
C LYS A 104 2.80 15.52 5.96
N ASN A 105 3.89 15.44 5.19
CA ASN A 105 5.24 15.09 5.65
C ASN A 105 5.27 13.75 6.42
N ILE A 106 4.48 12.77 5.98
CA ILE A 106 4.49 11.44 6.58
C ILE A 106 5.73 10.72 6.08
N ASP A 107 6.63 10.36 7.01
CA ASP A 107 7.89 9.73 6.65
C ASP A 107 7.67 8.31 6.13
N TRP A 108 8.47 7.90 5.16
CA TRP A 108 8.36 6.60 4.50
C TRP A 108 9.71 6.04 4.09
N ARG A 109 9.84 4.71 4.07
CA ARG A 109 10.98 3.98 3.51
C ARG A 109 10.53 2.65 2.90
N GLY A 110 11.31 2.18 1.93
CA GLY A 110 11.23 0.79 1.46
C GLY A 110 12.48 0.04 1.93
N TYR A 111 12.32 -1.13 2.51
CA TYR A 111 13.43 -1.99 2.92
C TYR A 111 13.40 -3.29 2.11
N PHE A 112 14.53 -3.60 1.48
CA PHE A 112 14.67 -4.71 0.55
C PHE A 112 15.84 -5.57 0.99
N GLU A 113 15.58 -6.83 1.30
CA GLU A 113 16.63 -7.75 1.74
C GLU A 113 17.67 -7.94 0.63
N ASP A 114 18.94 -7.97 1.02
CA ASP A 114 20.10 -8.07 0.11
C ASP A 114 20.17 -7.02 -1.02
N SER A 115 19.47 -5.89 -0.88
CA SER A 115 19.72 -4.74 -1.76
C SER A 115 21.16 -4.23 -1.55
N PRO A 116 21.96 -4.04 -2.62
CA PRO A 116 23.37 -3.66 -2.52
C PRO A 116 23.64 -2.35 -1.76
N GLY A 117 22.67 -1.45 -1.70
CA GLY A 117 22.78 -0.23 -0.92
C GLY A 117 21.65 0.77 -1.18
N PRO A 118 21.67 1.92 -0.47
CA PRO A 118 20.65 2.94 -0.59
C PRO A 118 20.43 3.38 -2.04
N GLY A 119 19.17 3.32 -2.49
CA GLY A 119 18.79 3.76 -3.82
C GLY A 119 19.29 2.87 -4.96
N TYR A 120 19.60 1.60 -4.71
CA TYR A 120 20.03 0.69 -5.77
C TYR A 120 18.97 0.58 -6.88
N MET A 121 19.40 0.87 -8.12
CA MET A 121 18.54 0.88 -9.31
C MET A 121 18.81 -0.27 -10.29
N GLY A 122 19.82 -1.10 -10.00
CA GLY A 122 20.20 -2.22 -10.86
C GLY A 122 19.13 -3.31 -10.90
N PRO A 123 19.21 -4.24 -11.87
CA PRO A 123 18.18 -5.25 -12.08
C PRO A 123 18.11 -6.27 -10.94
N GLU A 124 19.26 -6.63 -10.35
CA GLU A 124 19.36 -7.67 -9.33
C GLU A 124 20.66 -7.55 -8.52
N ASN A 125 20.73 -8.24 -7.39
CA ASN A 125 21.97 -8.57 -6.69
C ASN A 125 22.21 -10.08 -6.79
N VAL A 126 23.36 -10.46 -7.33
CA VAL A 126 23.71 -11.87 -7.59
C VAL A 126 24.86 -12.27 -6.69
N ARG A 127 24.71 -13.39 -5.98
CA ARG A 127 25.74 -13.96 -5.11
C ARG A 127 26.91 -14.51 -5.91
N SER A 128 28.02 -14.75 -5.22
CA SER A 128 29.21 -15.35 -5.82
C SER A 128 28.99 -16.75 -6.39
N ASP A 129 27.94 -17.46 -5.96
CA ASP A 129 27.53 -18.77 -6.49
C ASP A 129 26.61 -18.69 -7.73
N GLY A 130 26.35 -17.48 -8.23
CA GLY A 130 25.55 -17.22 -9.42
C GLY A 130 24.03 -17.20 -9.19
N LYS A 131 23.56 -17.33 -7.95
CA LYS A 131 22.14 -17.23 -7.61
C LYS A 131 21.76 -15.80 -7.23
N THR A 132 20.56 -15.40 -7.61
CA THR A 132 20.01 -14.07 -7.32
C THR A 132 19.44 -14.01 -5.90
N ASP A 133 19.65 -12.89 -5.20
CA ASP A 133 18.99 -12.59 -3.92
C ASP A 133 17.97 -11.46 -4.10
N TYR A 134 18.44 -10.22 -4.30
CA TYR A 134 17.58 -9.07 -4.56
C TYR A 134 17.19 -9.01 -6.03
N VAL A 135 15.91 -8.75 -6.31
CA VAL A 135 15.42 -8.43 -7.66
C VAL A 135 14.68 -7.09 -7.66
N ARG A 136 14.90 -6.31 -8.71
CA ARG A 136 14.26 -5.00 -8.89
C ARG A 136 12.74 -5.10 -8.99
N LYS A 137 12.22 -6.19 -9.56
CA LYS A 137 10.78 -6.40 -9.75
C LYS A 137 9.97 -6.39 -8.45
N HIS A 138 10.59 -6.76 -7.32
CA HIS A 138 9.97 -6.75 -5.98
C HIS A 138 10.16 -5.42 -5.24
N ASN A 139 10.72 -4.39 -5.87
CA ASN A 139 10.79 -3.04 -5.33
C ASN A 139 9.76 -2.16 -6.05
N PRO A 140 8.66 -1.75 -5.39
CA PRO A 140 7.62 -0.99 -6.06
C PRO A 140 8.09 0.43 -6.42
N PHE A 141 8.98 1.03 -5.63
CA PHE A 141 9.36 2.44 -5.76
C PHE A 141 10.36 2.69 -6.88
N VAL A 142 11.37 1.83 -7.02
CA VAL A 142 12.47 2.01 -8.01
C VAL A 142 12.00 1.92 -9.46
N GLN A 143 10.76 1.44 -9.67
CA GLN A 143 10.10 1.40 -10.97
C GLN A 143 9.69 2.78 -11.46
N TYR A 144 9.53 3.76 -10.57
CA TYR A 144 9.01 5.08 -10.89
C TYR A 144 10.11 6.15 -11.01
N ASP A 145 10.09 6.88 -12.12
CA ASP A 145 11.01 7.98 -12.36
C ASP A 145 10.76 9.20 -11.45
N SER A 146 9.58 9.29 -10.84
CA SER A 146 9.27 10.25 -9.77
C SER A 146 10.06 9.97 -8.47
N ILE A 147 10.55 8.74 -8.29
CA ILE A 147 11.46 8.34 -7.21
C ILE A 147 12.90 8.44 -7.69
N ASN A 148 13.24 7.80 -8.81
CA ASN A 148 14.61 7.68 -9.31
C ASN A 148 15.31 9.02 -9.56
N PHE A 149 14.56 10.04 -9.98
CA PHE A 149 15.11 11.36 -10.25
C PHE A 149 14.96 12.36 -9.10
N ASN A 150 14.54 11.90 -7.92
CA ASN A 150 14.53 12.67 -6.70
C ASN A 150 15.48 12.01 -5.69
N GLY A 151 16.69 12.55 -5.54
CA GLY A 151 17.73 11.94 -4.71
C GLY A 151 17.31 11.66 -3.26
N THR A 152 16.48 12.53 -2.67
CA THR A 152 15.94 12.35 -1.31
C THR A 152 14.93 11.21 -1.23
N ARG A 153 14.12 11.00 -2.28
CA ARG A 153 13.20 9.85 -2.35
C ARG A 153 13.97 8.55 -2.66
N LEU A 154 14.92 8.60 -3.59
CA LEU A 154 15.73 7.45 -3.96
C LEU A 154 16.57 6.92 -2.78
N SER A 155 17.12 7.81 -1.95
CA SER A 155 17.88 7.42 -0.75
C SER A 155 17.05 6.76 0.36
N ARG A 156 15.72 6.70 0.22
CA ARG A 156 14.81 6.00 1.16
C ARG A 156 14.55 4.54 0.79
N LEU A 157 15.16 4.06 -0.30
CA LEU A 157 15.14 2.64 -0.67
C LEU A 157 16.37 1.99 -0.07
N LEU A 158 16.19 1.21 0.99
CA LEU A 158 17.24 0.78 1.89
C LEU A 158 17.32 -0.74 1.99
N SER A 159 18.38 -1.25 2.61
CA SER A 159 18.57 -2.67 2.89
C SER A 159 17.98 -3.06 4.26
N PHE A 160 17.91 -4.36 4.55
CA PHE A 160 17.53 -4.85 5.88
C PHE A 160 18.55 -4.50 6.97
N ARG A 161 19.82 -4.28 6.61
CA ARG A 161 20.82 -3.78 7.56
C ARG A 161 20.44 -2.38 8.07
N ASP A 162 19.89 -1.55 7.19
CA ASP A 162 19.42 -0.21 7.54
C ASP A 162 18.12 -0.28 8.36
N PHE A 163 17.21 -1.22 8.03
CA PHE A 163 16.03 -1.51 8.84
C PHE A 163 16.41 -1.86 10.29
N ASP A 164 17.36 -2.78 10.47
CA ASP A 164 17.83 -3.19 11.80
C ASP A 164 18.46 -2.04 12.58
N HIS A 165 19.21 -1.18 11.89
CA HIS A 165 19.82 0.00 12.50
C HIS A 165 18.74 0.98 12.96
N GLU A 166 17.76 1.29 12.12
CA GLU A 166 16.68 2.22 12.43
C GLU A 166 15.68 1.66 13.45
N LEU A 167 15.46 0.34 13.47
CA LEU A 167 14.68 -0.35 14.50
C LEU A 167 15.34 -0.19 15.88
N LYS A 168 16.65 -0.43 15.97
CA LYS A 168 17.43 -0.27 17.22
C LYS A 168 17.50 1.19 17.67
N ALA A 169 17.52 2.13 16.72
CA ALA A 169 17.54 3.56 16.98
C ALA A 169 16.14 4.15 17.25
N ASN A 170 15.07 3.34 17.19
CA ASN A 170 13.68 3.78 17.30
C ASN A 170 13.33 4.93 16.32
N SER A 171 13.84 4.82 15.08
CA SER A 171 13.74 5.86 14.05
C SER A 171 13.04 5.38 12.77
N LEU A 172 12.29 4.28 12.87
CA LEU A 172 11.51 3.75 11.75
C LEU A 172 10.39 4.72 11.32
N PRO A 173 10.16 4.89 10.00
CA PRO A 173 9.14 5.80 9.48
C PRO A 173 7.72 5.29 9.69
N GLN A 174 6.73 6.06 9.25
CA GLN A 174 5.31 5.73 9.42
C GLN A 174 4.75 4.85 8.30
N TYR A 175 5.18 5.03 7.06
CA TYR A 175 4.84 4.10 5.98
C TYR A 175 6.08 3.27 5.60
N ILE A 176 5.97 1.96 5.77
CA ILE A 176 7.06 1.03 5.52
C ILE A 176 6.59 -0.03 4.54
N HIS A 177 7.38 -0.26 3.49
CA HIS A 177 7.27 -1.45 2.66
C HIS A 177 8.51 -2.32 2.87
N ILE A 178 8.29 -3.63 3.03
CA ILE A 178 9.34 -4.63 3.24
C ILE A 178 9.15 -5.73 2.21
N SER A 179 10.22 -6.05 1.48
CA SER A 179 10.27 -7.21 0.61
C SER A 179 11.51 -8.06 0.95
N PRO A 180 11.34 -9.35 1.28
CA PRO A 180 12.44 -10.30 1.42
C PRO A 180 13.13 -10.53 0.08
N ASN A 181 14.28 -11.20 0.10
CA ASN A 181 14.96 -11.64 -1.11
C ASN A 181 14.18 -12.82 -1.74
N VAL A 182 14.53 -13.19 -2.98
CA VAL A 182 13.83 -14.25 -3.73
C VAL A 182 13.91 -15.64 -3.09
N LEU A 183 14.78 -15.84 -2.08
CA LEU A 183 14.83 -17.08 -1.32
C LEU A 183 13.81 -17.05 -0.18
N ASN A 184 13.81 -15.97 0.59
CA ASN A 184 13.02 -15.79 1.81
C ASN A 184 11.57 -15.40 1.53
N ASP A 185 11.26 -14.88 0.34
CA ASP A 185 9.91 -14.66 -0.12
C ASP A 185 9.24 -15.96 -0.64
N GLY A 186 10.04 -16.99 -0.96
CA GLY A 186 9.58 -18.30 -1.43
C GLY A 186 9.65 -18.54 -2.94
N HIS A 187 10.11 -17.56 -3.74
CA HIS A 187 10.13 -17.63 -5.20
C HIS A 187 11.13 -18.69 -5.72
N GLU A 188 12.35 -18.69 -5.18
CA GLU A 188 13.43 -19.64 -5.51
C GLU A 188 13.55 -20.78 -4.48
N THR A 189 12.60 -20.87 -3.54
CA THR A 189 12.56 -21.91 -2.51
C THR A 189 11.17 -22.56 -2.40
N THR A 190 10.62 -22.67 -1.19
CA THR A 190 9.32 -23.28 -0.93
C THR A 190 8.51 -22.40 0.02
N SER A 191 7.19 -22.54 -0.03
CA SER A 191 6.27 -21.91 0.93
C SER A 191 6.67 -22.12 2.39
N LEU A 192 7.12 -23.34 2.74
CA LEU A 192 7.57 -23.63 4.10
C LEU A 192 8.84 -22.85 4.48
N PHE A 193 9.77 -22.68 3.54
CA PHE A 193 10.98 -21.90 3.76
C PHE A 193 10.63 -20.42 4.01
N ALA A 194 9.80 -19.84 3.16
CA ALA A 194 9.32 -18.46 3.32
C ALA A 194 8.57 -18.25 4.64
N LEU A 195 7.74 -19.21 5.05
CA LEU A 195 6.98 -19.11 6.30
C LEU A 195 7.86 -19.29 7.56
N ASN A 196 8.90 -20.12 7.49
CA ASN A 196 9.89 -20.20 8.57
C ASN A 196 10.68 -18.89 8.72
N TRP A 197 11.06 -18.28 7.59
CA TRP A 197 11.64 -16.94 7.58
C TRP A 197 10.65 -15.91 8.17
N THR A 198 9.38 -15.97 7.75
CA THR A 198 8.33 -15.06 8.20
C THR A 198 8.15 -15.11 9.71
N ASP A 199 8.07 -16.31 10.31
CA ASP A 199 7.96 -16.47 11.76
C ASP A 199 9.19 -15.92 12.50
N SER A 200 10.39 -16.17 11.93
CA SER A 200 11.66 -15.67 12.50
C SER A 200 11.78 -14.15 12.42
N PHE A 201 11.29 -13.53 11.34
CA PHE A 201 11.32 -12.09 11.13
C PHE A 201 10.24 -11.37 11.94
N LEU A 202 8.98 -11.82 11.86
CA LEU A 202 7.85 -11.17 12.53
C LEU A 202 7.78 -11.45 14.02
N GLY A 203 8.18 -12.64 14.47
CA GLY A 203 8.05 -13.06 15.87
C GLY A 203 8.66 -12.06 16.87
N PRO A 204 9.90 -11.59 16.67
CA PRO A 204 10.50 -10.53 17.50
C PRO A 204 9.80 -9.17 17.35
N LEU A 205 9.38 -8.79 16.14
CA LEU A 205 8.73 -7.49 15.89
C LEU A 205 7.38 -7.38 16.60
N LEU A 206 6.57 -8.44 16.56
CA LEU A 206 5.26 -8.50 17.22
C LEU A 206 5.37 -8.47 18.75
N LYS A 207 6.51 -8.87 19.31
CA LYS A 207 6.80 -8.80 20.75
C LYS A 207 7.36 -7.44 21.20
N ASN A 208 7.80 -6.61 20.27
CA ASN A 208 8.33 -5.28 20.56
C ASN A 208 7.17 -4.30 20.81
N THR A 209 6.86 -4.01 22.08
CA THR A 209 5.73 -3.16 22.47
C THR A 209 5.87 -1.71 22.02
N GLU A 210 7.09 -1.18 21.96
CA GLU A 210 7.35 0.17 21.46
C GLU A 210 7.07 0.27 19.97
N LEU A 211 7.58 -0.69 19.18
CA LEU A 211 7.28 -0.76 17.75
C LEU A 211 5.79 -1.01 17.51
N MET A 212 5.15 -1.90 18.26
CA MET A 212 3.76 -2.28 18.02
C MET A 212 2.75 -1.21 18.44
N ASN A 213 3.15 -0.22 19.25
CA ASN A 213 2.26 0.86 19.66
C ASN A 213 1.67 1.58 18.42
N ARG A 214 0.36 1.41 18.22
CA ARG A 214 -0.39 1.94 17.07
C ARG A 214 0.23 1.61 15.71
N THR A 215 0.95 0.49 15.61
CA THR A 215 1.45 -0.04 14.33
C THR A 215 0.49 -1.10 13.81
N LEU A 216 0.12 -0.95 12.53
CA LEU A 216 -0.57 -1.95 11.73
C LEU A 216 0.44 -2.60 10.79
N ILE A 217 0.42 -3.93 10.70
CA ILE A 217 1.20 -4.69 9.74
C ILE A 217 0.24 -5.38 8.78
N LEU A 218 0.46 -5.27 7.48
CA LEU A 218 -0.11 -6.12 6.45
C LEU A 218 0.95 -7.14 6.02
N LEU A 219 0.74 -8.41 6.33
CA LEU A 219 1.48 -9.52 5.71
C LEU A 219 0.65 -10.04 4.54
N THR A 220 1.22 -10.12 3.34
CA THR A 220 0.53 -10.56 2.13
C THR A 220 1.49 -11.26 1.16
N TYR A 221 0.96 -11.77 0.06
CA TYR A 221 1.70 -12.35 -1.06
C TYR A 221 1.51 -11.42 -2.27
N ASP A 222 2.48 -11.39 -3.18
CA ASP A 222 2.38 -10.58 -4.39
C ASP A 222 1.33 -11.11 -5.36
N GLU A 223 1.23 -12.43 -5.51
CA GLU A 223 0.23 -13.11 -6.34
C GLU A 223 -0.05 -14.55 -5.87
N SER A 224 -1.10 -15.16 -6.41
CA SER A 224 -1.39 -16.57 -6.28
C SER A 224 -0.37 -17.38 -7.09
N LYS A 225 -0.22 -18.66 -6.77
CA LYS A 225 0.72 -19.51 -7.52
C LYS A 225 0.14 -20.02 -8.83
N THR A 226 -1.18 -20.20 -8.90
CA THR A 226 -1.87 -20.73 -10.06
C THR A 226 -2.44 -19.57 -10.91
N PRO A 227 -1.86 -19.26 -12.10
CA PRO A 227 -2.28 -18.11 -12.89
C PRO A 227 -3.71 -18.21 -13.43
N GLU A 228 -4.21 -19.41 -13.69
CA GLU A 228 -5.54 -19.63 -14.30
C GLU A 228 -6.71 -19.44 -13.32
N GLN A 229 -6.43 -19.13 -12.05
CA GLN A 229 -7.44 -18.92 -11.02
C GLN A 229 -7.50 -17.44 -10.63
N PRO A 230 -8.67 -16.97 -10.14
CA PRO A 230 -8.77 -15.66 -9.52
C PRO A 230 -7.67 -15.50 -8.47
N ASN A 231 -6.92 -14.41 -8.60
CA ASN A 231 -5.62 -14.22 -7.98
C ASN A 231 -5.77 -13.88 -6.47
N ARG A 232 -6.30 -14.83 -5.71
CA ARG A 232 -6.64 -14.70 -4.29
C ARG A 232 -5.46 -15.15 -3.44
N VAL A 233 -5.04 -14.29 -2.53
CA VAL A 233 -3.85 -14.46 -1.69
C VAL A 233 -4.17 -14.37 -0.21
N THR A 234 -3.44 -15.12 0.62
CA THR A 234 -3.55 -14.99 2.07
C THR A 234 -3.04 -13.62 2.50
N SER A 235 -3.84 -12.87 3.25
CA SER A 235 -3.42 -11.59 3.80
C SER A 235 -3.85 -11.45 5.25
N LEU A 236 -2.93 -11.00 6.10
CA LEU A 236 -3.17 -10.83 7.54
C LEU A 236 -2.93 -9.38 7.93
N LEU A 237 -3.83 -8.83 8.74
CA LEU A 237 -3.56 -7.65 9.54
C LEU A 237 -3.02 -8.09 10.90
N LEU A 238 -1.88 -7.56 11.31
CA LEU A 238 -1.22 -7.81 12.58
C LEU A 238 -0.83 -6.49 13.27
N GLY A 239 -0.34 -6.57 14.51
CA GLY A 239 0.24 -5.44 15.24
C GLY A 239 -0.62 -4.90 16.39
N GLY A 240 -0.15 -3.82 17.02
CA GLY A 240 -0.79 -3.23 18.20
C GLY A 240 -1.89 -2.23 17.88
N ALA A 241 -2.07 -1.83 16.61
CA ALA A 241 -3.23 -1.05 16.19
C ALA A 241 -4.55 -1.84 16.17
N ILE A 242 -4.50 -3.17 16.28
CA ILE A 242 -5.68 -4.05 16.26
C ILE A 242 -6.27 -4.16 17.68
N PRO A 243 -7.54 -3.74 17.87
CA PRO A 243 -8.27 -3.97 19.12
C PRO A 243 -8.33 -5.46 19.48
N GLU A 244 -8.24 -5.77 20.78
CA GLU A 244 -8.26 -7.16 21.27
C GLU A 244 -9.48 -7.95 20.78
N ASN A 245 -10.65 -7.32 20.71
CA ASN A 245 -11.90 -7.95 20.27
C ASN A 245 -11.95 -8.27 18.77
N LEU A 246 -10.98 -7.81 17.98
CA LEU A 246 -10.84 -8.13 16.56
C LEU A 246 -9.72 -9.14 16.29
N ARG A 247 -8.94 -9.54 17.29
CA ARG A 247 -7.94 -10.61 17.11
C ARG A 247 -8.62 -11.96 16.91
N ASN A 248 -8.01 -12.82 16.10
CA ASN A 248 -8.57 -14.11 15.70
C ASN A 248 -9.94 -14.00 15.01
N THR A 249 -10.10 -12.97 14.16
CA THR A 249 -11.31 -12.77 13.35
C THR A 249 -10.99 -12.82 11.86
N THR A 250 -12.03 -12.90 11.04
CA THR A 250 -11.95 -12.88 9.58
C THR A 250 -12.73 -11.68 9.05
N ASP A 251 -12.13 -10.97 8.10
CA ASP A 251 -12.75 -9.91 7.31
C ASP A 251 -12.92 -10.37 5.86
N SER A 252 -14.18 -10.41 5.42
CA SER A 252 -14.58 -10.87 4.09
C SER A 252 -14.93 -9.74 3.11
N THR A 253 -14.53 -8.52 3.44
CA THR A 253 -14.56 -7.40 2.49
C THR A 253 -13.59 -7.68 1.35
N LEU A 254 -14.02 -7.45 0.09
CA LEU A 254 -13.13 -7.57 -1.05
C LEU A 254 -12.05 -6.49 -0.99
N TYR A 255 -10.79 -6.90 -0.98
CA TYR A 255 -9.62 -6.03 -1.06
C TYR A 255 -8.74 -6.39 -2.24
N THR A 256 -7.97 -5.40 -2.69
CA THR A 256 -6.80 -5.65 -3.53
C THR A 256 -5.58 -4.89 -3.06
N HIS A 257 -4.45 -5.02 -3.75
CA HIS A 257 -3.29 -4.18 -3.44
C HIS A 257 -3.58 -2.67 -3.54
N TYR A 258 -4.60 -2.24 -4.30
CA TYR A 258 -5.05 -0.83 -4.29
C TYR A 258 -5.66 -0.41 -2.95
N SER A 259 -6.19 -1.36 -2.17
CA SER A 259 -6.72 -1.11 -0.82
C SER A 259 -5.65 -0.64 0.16
N ILE A 260 -4.36 -0.85 -0.14
CA ILE A 260 -3.26 -0.27 0.64
C ILE A 260 -3.30 1.26 0.52
N ILE A 261 -3.38 1.78 -0.71
CA ILE A 261 -3.40 3.22 -0.98
C ILE A 261 -4.65 3.85 -0.37
N SER A 262 -5.84 3.30 -0.65
CA SER A 262 -7.09 3.85 -0.11
C SER A 262 -7.12 3.83 1.42
N THR A 263 -6.53 2.81 2.06
CA THR A 263 -6.43 2.76 3.53
C THR A 263 -5.48 3.83 4.07
N VAL A 264 -4.33 4.07 3.42
CA VAL A 264 -3.41 5.15 3.78
C VAL A 264 -4.08 6.52 3.59
N GLU A 265 -4.81 6.71 2.49
CA GLU A 265 -5.58 7.94 2.26
C GLU A 265 -6.59 8.19 3.37
N ASN A 266 -7.36 7.17 3.72
CA ASN A 266 -8.40 7.27 4.74
C ASN A 266 -7.82 7.48 6.14
N ASN A 267 -6.73 6.78 6.49
CA ASN A 267 -6.14 6.86 7.83
C ASN A 267 -5.54 8.23 8.15
N TRP A 268 -5.01 8.93 7.16
CA TRP A 268 -4.40 10.26 7.34
C TRP A 268 -5.14 11.38 6.63
N ASP A 269 -6.38 11.18 6.19
CA ASP A 269 -7.16 12.15 5.39
C ASP A 269 -6.32 12.76 4.26
N LEU A 270 -5.72 11.95 3.39
CA LEU A 270 -4.89 12.38 2.26
C LEU A 270 -5.73 12.56 0.98
N PRO A 271 -5.24 13.36 0.00
CA PRO A 271 -5.76 13.32 -1.37
C PRO A 271 -5.52 11.97 -2.04
N CYS A 272 -6.08 11.78 -3.23
CA CYS A 272 -5.92 10.56 -4.02
C CYS A 272 -5.07 10.75 -5.28
N LEU A 273 -4.72 9.64 -5.94
CA LEU A 273 -4.02 9.63 -7.23
C LEU A 273 -4.97 9.80 -8.42
N GLY A 274 -6.28 9.64 -8.22
CA GLY A 274 -7.28 9.70 -9.28
C GLY A 274 -7.24 8.49 -10.22
N ARG A 275 -6.83 7.33 -9.69
CA ARG A 275 -6.76 6.03 -10.40
C ARG A 275 -7.61 4.99 -9.66
N TYR A 276 -7.19 3.72 -9.64
CA TYR A 276 -7.92 2.63 -8.97
C TYR A 276 -7.72 2.56 -7.45
N ASP A 277 -6.86 3.42 -6.89
CA ASP A 277 -6.91 3.80 -5.47
C ASP A 277 -8.31 4.33 -5.10
N VAL A 278 -8.92 5.12 -6.00
CA VAL A 278 -10.28 5.59 -5.82
C VAL A 278 -11.26 4.46 -6.05
N GLY A 279 -12.04 4.19 -5.01
CA GLY A 279 -13.09 3.20 -5.04
C GLY A 279 -12.65 1.80 -4.62
N ALA A 280 -11.35 1.56 -4.41
CA ALA A 280 -10.87 0.42 -3.65
C ALA A 280 -11.37 0.51 -2.20
N ASN A 281 -11.72 -0.64 -1.61
CA ASN A 281 -12.14 -0.69 -0.21
C ASN A 281 -10.99 -0.36 0.73
N VAL A 282 -11.31 0.24 1.87
CA VAL A 282 -10.41 0.52 2.99
C VAL A 282 -10.49 -0.64 3.97
N PHE A 283 -9.38 -1.08 4.57
CA PHE A 283 -9.44 -2.16 5.57
C PHE A 283 -10.51 -1.87 6.63
N GLU A 284 -11.40 -2.83 6.89
CA GLU A 284 -12.61 -2.63 7.71
C GLU A 284 -12.27 -2.17 9.13
N LEU A 285 -11.13 -2.63 9.65
CA LEU A 285 -10.52 -2.13 10.88
C LEU A 285 -10.39 -0.59 10.90
N VAL A 286 -9.99 0.01 9.78
CA VAL A 286 -9.80 1.45 9.61
C VAL A 286 -11.12 2.11 9.24
N ALA A 287 -11.87 1.52 8.30
CA ALA A 287 -13.13 2.07 7.82
C ALA A 287 -14.15 2.29 8.96
N SER A 288 -14.26 1.32 9.87
CA SER A 288 -15.12 1.40 11.06
C SER A 288 -14.71 2.50 12.05
N GLN A 289 -13.42 2.87 12.11
CA GLN A 289 -12.91 3.94 12.98
C GLN A 289 -13.00 5.32 12.33
N THR A 290 -13.09 5.40 11.01
CA THR A 290 -13.18 6.66 10.26
C THR A 290 -14.58 6.98 9.76
N ASN A 291 -15.55 6.10 10.02
CA ASN A 291 -16.90 6.11 9.45
C ASN A 291 -16.91 6.05 7.91
N TYR A 292 -15.91 5.40 7.31
CA TYR A 292 -15.90 5.10 5.89
C TYR A 292 -16.81 3.91 5.59
N SER A 293 -17.56 3.96 4.49
CA SER A 293 -18.42 2.86 4.06
C SER A 293 -17.78 2.13 2.89
N ASN A 294 -17.30 0.91 3.15
CA ASN A 294 -16.84 0.01 2.11
C ASN A 294 -17.97 -0.36 1.15
N LYS A 295 -17.61 -0.63 -0.10
CA LYS A 295 -18.54 -1.11 -1.10
C LYS A 295 -18.80 -2.59 -0.86
N PRO A 296 -20.07 -3.03 -0.98
CA PRO A 296 -20.37 -4.45 -0.90
C PRO A 296 -19.59 -5.21 -1.96
N SER A 297 -19.05 -6.36 -1.59
CA SER A 297 -18.30 -7.21 -2.51
C SER A 297 -19.13 -7.45 -3.78
N PRO A 298 -18.59 -7.20 -4.99
CA PRO A 298 -19.23 -7.66 -6.21
C PRO A 298 -19.43 -9.17 -6.12
N ASN A 299 -20.24 -9.74 -7.02
CA ASN A 299 -20.35 -11.18 -7.12
C ASN A 299 -18.94 -11.78 -7.29
N LEU A 300 -18.41 -12.38 -6.24
CA LEU A 300 -17.01 -12.85 -6.15
C LEU A 300 -16.70 -13.90 -7.22
N SER A 301 -17.73 -14.57 -7.74
CA SER A 301 -17.61 -15.49 -8.88
C SER A 301 -17.25 -14.79 -10.21
N LEU A 302 -17.26 -13.46 -10.25
CA LEU A 302 -16.90 -12.65 -11.40
C LEU A 302 -15.54 -11.96 -11.24
N VAL A 303 -14.88 -12.11 -10.08
CA VAL A 303 -13.51 -11.63 -9.93
C VAL A 303 -12.64 -12.53 -10.80
N ASN A 304 -12.15 -11.96 -11.88
CA ASN A 304 -11.09 -12.51 -12.68
C ASN A 304 -10.07 -11.37 -12.85
N ASN A 305 -8.83 -11.70 -12.59
CA ASN A 305 -7.67 -10.82 -12.54
C ASN A 305 -6.42 -11.69 -12.74
N SER A 306 -6.60 -12.77 -13.49
CA SER A 306 -5.57 -13.75 -13.82
C SER A 306 -4.63 -13.21 -14.90
N LEU A 307 -5.13 -12.29 -15.72
CA LEU A 307 -4.44 -11.77 -16.90
C LEU A 307 -4.33 -10.26 -16.82
N SER A 308 -3.22 -9.75 -17.37
CA SER A 308 -3.02 -8.32 -17.50
C SER A 308 -3.85 -7.76 -18.65
N TYR A 309 -4.55 -6.66 -18.38
CA TYR A 309 -5.29 -5.95 -19.41
C TYR A 309 -4.37 -5.16 -20.36
N HIS A 310 -4.91 -4.76 -21.51
CA HIS A 310 -4.18 -3.97 -22.51
C HIS A 310 -3.74 -2.60 -21.98
N GLY A 311 -2.48 -2.21 -22.14
CA GLY A 311 -1.99 -0.96 -21.56
C GLY A 311 -0.64 -0.50 -22.07
N PHE A 312 -0.19 0.62 -21.52
CA PHE A 312 1.06 1.30 -21.87
C PHE A 312 2.30 0.43 -21.70
N LEU A 313 2.28 -0.49 -20.73
CA LEU A 313 3.41 -1.35 -20.40
C LEU A 313 3.27 -2.77 -20.94
N ASN A 314 2.29 -3.02 -21.81
CA ASN A 314 2.08 -4.36 -22.33
C ASN A 314 3.21 -4.77 -23.31
N SER A 315 3.70 -6.00 -23.18
CA SER A 315 4.77 -6.56 -24.02
C SER A 315 4.34 -6.80 -25.47
N ASP A 316 3.05 -7.05 -25.71
CA ASP A 316 2.49 -7.25 -27.04
C ASP A 316 2.14 -5.90 -27.67
N PRO A 317 2.80 -5.50 -28.78
CA PRO A 317 2.51 -4.24 -29.46
C PRO A 317 1.04 -4.10 -29.91
N ALA A 318 0.33 -5.21 -30.15
CA ALA A 318 -1.08 -5.18 -30.52
C ALA A 318 -2.01 -4.84 -29.34
N LYS A 319 -1.53 -5.01 -28.11
CA LYS A 319 -2.25 -4.72 -26.86
C LYS A 319 -1.77 -3.43 -26.20
N HIS A 320 -0.83 -2.72 -26.82
CA HIS A 320 -0.32 -1.46 -26.32
C HIS A 320 -1.38 -0.35 -26.45
N LEU A 321 -1.60 0.38 -25.36
CA LEU A 321 -2.46 1.58 -25.32
C LEU A 321 -1.69 2.77 -24.75
N PRO A 322 -2.03 4.01 -25.11
CA PRO A 322 -1.44 5.19 -24.47
C PRO A 322 -1.63 5.17 -22.95
N MET A 323 -0.69 5.79 -22.21
CA MET A 323 -0.82 5.97 -20.77
C MET A 323 -2.15 6.68 -20.44
N PRO A 324 -3.07 6.05 -19.67
CA PRO A 324 -4.33 6.66 -19.31
C PRO A 324 -4.12 7.91 -18.44
N PRO A 325 -4.80 9.03 -18.73
CA PRO A 325 -4.79 10.16 -17.82
C PRO A 325 -5.55 9.81 -16.53
N PRO A 326 -5.07 10.22 -15.34
CA PRO A 326 -5.85 10.16 -14.11
C PRO A 326 -7.19 10.90 -14.26
N ASN A 327 -8.21 10.46 -13.54
CA ASN A 327 -9.48 11.19 -13.47
C ASN A 327 -9.37 12.29 -12.42
N LEU A 328 -9.29 13.54 -12.89
CA LEU A 328 -9.06 14.74 -12.08
C LEU A 328 -10.28 15.18 -11.26
N ASN A 329 -11.45 14.55 -11.49
CA ASN A 329 -12.70 14.87 -10.81
C ASN A 329 -13.01 13.91 -9.65
N LEU A 330 -12.14 12.93 -9.38
CA LEU A 330 -12.35 11.95 -8.32
C LEU A 330 -12.01 12.49 -6.92
N THR A 331 -12.64 11.88 -5.92
CA THR A 331 -12.40 12.08 -4.48
C THR A 331 -12.10 10.73 -3.86
N GLY A 332 -10.94 10.60 -3.20
CA GLY A 332 -10.50 9.34 -2.60
C GLY A 332 -11.07 9.05 -1.22
N ALA A 333 -10.54 8.00 -0.59
CA ALA A 333 -11.03 7.52 0.69
C ALA A 333 -10.65 8.44 1.87
N GLY A 334 -9.66 9.32 1.68
CA GLY A 334 -9.32 10.40 2.61
C GLY A 334 -10.28 11.60 2.58
N GLY A 335 -11.33 11.55 1.75
CA GLY A 335 -12.32 12.63 1.62
C GLY A 335 -11.81 13.86 0.85
N GLN A 336 -10.62 13.77 0.26
CA GLN A 336 -10.01 14.82 -0.54
C GLN A 336 -9.97 14.44 -2.03
N GLY A 337 -9.89 15.46 -2.89
CA GLY A 337 -9.75 15.28 -4.34
C GLY A 337 -8.37 14.78 -4.75
N VAL A 338 -8.12 14.76 -6.05
CA VAL A 338 -6.82 14.36 -6.62
C VAL A 338 -5.69 15.28 -6.16
N VAL A 339 -4.55 14.68 -5.79
CA VAL A 339 -3.38 15.39 -5.26
C VAL A 339 -2.88 16.46 -6.24
N LYS A 340 -2.48 17.62 -5.72
CA LYS A 340 -2.12 18.79 -6.52
C LYS A 340 -1.06 18.50 -7.60
N VAL A 341 -0.04 17.69 -7.29
CA VAL A 341 1.02 17.36 -8.25
C VAL A 341 0.47 16.61 -9.47
N VAL A 342 -0.53 15.72 -9.28
CA VAL A 342 -1.23 15.06 -10.38
C VAL A 342 -2.04 16.08 -11.16
N MET A 343 -2.80 16.95 -10.48
CA MET A 343 -3.56 18.03 -11.13
C MET A 343 -2.66 18.90 -12.01
N ASP A 344 -1.48 19.29 -11.51
CA ASP A 344 -0.55 20.16 -12.24
C ASP A 344 0.02 19.47 -13.49
N PHE A 345 0.42 18.20 -13.39
CA PHE A 345 0.98 17.43 -14.52
C PHE A 345 -0.07 17.10 -15.57
N TRP A 346 -1.31 16.83 -15.16
CA TRP A 346 -2.35 16.26 -16.02
C TRP A 346 -3.49 17.23 -16.36
N LYS A 347 -3.45 18.50 -15.93
CA LYS A 347 -4.51 19.50 -16.20
C LYS A 347 -4.97 19.59 -17.66
N ASN A 348 -4.06 19.36 -18.61
CA ASN A 348 -4.36 19.45 -20.05
C ASN A 348 -5.12 18.23 -20.59
N THR A 349 -5.24 17.15 -19.80
CA THR A 349 -5.98 15.94 -20.16
C THR A 349 -7.36 15.87 -19.50
N ALA A 350 -7.83 16.94 -18.86
CA ALA A 350 -9.12 16.97 -18.14
C ALA A 350 -10.34 16.64 -19.03
N LYS A 351 -10.21 16.76 -20.36
CA LYS A 351 -11.26 16.42 -21.34
C LYS A 351 -11.03 15.05 -22.01
N ASN A 352 -9.94 14.37 -21.69
CA ASN A 352 -9.62 13.08 -22.26
C ASN A 352 -10.37 12.00 -21.50
N ASP A 353 -10.78 10.97 -22.22
CA ASP A 353 -11.36 9.79 -21.61
C ASP A 353 -10.33 9.06 -20.74
N THR A 354 -10.83 8.43 -19.68
CA THR A 354 -10.05 7.74 -18.65
C THR A 354 -10.77 6.46 -18.23
N PRO A 355 -10.04 5.40 -17.85
CA PRO A 355 -10.66 4.19 -17.31
C PRO A 355 -11.04 4.32 -15.82
N TYR A 356 -10.60 5.40 -15.17
CA TYR A 356 -10.77 5.58 -13.74
C TYR A 356 -12.12 6.23 -13.42
N ASP A 357 -13.09 5.43 -13.00
CA ASP A 357 -14.47 5.87 -12.72
C ASP A 357 -14.82 5.90 -11.22
N GLY A 358 -13.85 5.55 -10.37
CA GLY A 358 -14.03 5.43 -8.93
C GLY A 358 -14.95 4.28 -8.51
N SER A 359 -15.27 3.34 -9.40
CA SER A 359 -16.14 2.20 -9.11
C SER A 359 -15.45 1.13 -8.25
N GLY A 360 -14.12 1.05 -8.27
CA GLY A 360 -13.36 -0.02 -7.63
C GLY A 360 -13.51 -1.37 -8.35
N ARG A 361 -13.94 -1.35 -9.62
CA ARG A 361 -14.00 -2.56 -10.46
C ARG A 361 -12.59 -3.12 -10.66
N LEU A 362 -12.48 -4.44 -10.55
CA LEU A 362 -11.30 -5.18 -10.95
C LEU A 362 -11.40 -5.50 -12.44
N PHE A 363 -10.29 -5.30 -13.13
CA PHE A 363 -10.18 -5.52 -14.57
C PHE A 363 -9.22 -6.67 -14.84
N ASP A 364 -9.54 -7.43 -15.87
CA ASP A 364 -8.78 -8.58 -16.36
C ASP A 364 -8.39 -8.36 -17.82
N GLY A 365 -7.37 -9.08 -18.27
CA GLY A 365 -7.03 -9.16 -19.69
C GLY A 365 -8.04 -9.89 -20.57
N GLY A 366 -8.96 -10.64 -19.97
CA GLY A 366 -9.97 -11.43 -20.67
C GLY A 366 -9.38 -12.68 -21.33
N ASP A 367 -10.24 -13.63 -21.68
CA ASP A 367 -9.86 -14.94 -22.25
C ASP A 367 -9.55 -14.92 -23.76
N GLY A 368 -9.49 -13.73 -24.37
CA GLY A 368 -9.28 -13.56 -25.80
C GLY A 368 -10.52 -13.83 -26.69
N THR A 369 -11.70 -14.11 -26.13
CA THR A 369 -12.92 -14.38 -26.91
C THR A 369 -13.95 -13.25 -26.86
N ASN A 370 -14.07 -12.51 -25.75
CA ASN A 370 -14.78 -11.23 -25.65
C ASN A 370 -14.26 -10.40 -24.46
N ASN A 371 -13.82 -9.16 -24.72
CA ASN A 371 -13.11 -8.32 -23.75
C ASN A 371 -14.03 -7.57 -22.75
N GLN A 372 -15.02 -8.26 -22.17
CA GLN A 372 -16.03 -7.61 -21.30
C GLN A 372 -15.45 -7.09 -19.97
N GLN A 373 -14.25 -7.50 -19.60
CA GLN A 373 -13.60 -7.14 -18.34
C GLN A 373 -12.37 -6.23 -18.51
N ALA A 374 -12.11 -5.70 -19.71
CA ALA A 374 -11.10 -4.67 -19.90
C ALA A 374 -11.55 -3.29 -19.36
N PRO A 375 -10.58 -2.43 -19.00
CA PRO A 375 -10.84 -1.04 -18.65
C PRO A 375 -11.63 -0.31 -19.75
N GLN A 376 -12.70 0.38 -19.35
CA GLN A 376 -13.56 1.14 -20.26
C GLN A 376 -13.24 2.62 -20.15
N TYR A 377 -12.77 3.22 -21.24
CA TYR A 377 -12.43 4.64 -21.28
C TYR A 377 -13.70 5.47 -21.50
N GLN A 378 -13.92 6.43 -20.62
CA GLN A 378 -15.07 7.32 -20.65
C GLN A 378 -14.68 8.72 -20.15
N ALA A 379 -15.56 9.69 -20.39
CA ALA A 379 -15.35 11.06 -19.93
C ALA A 379 -15.09 11.12 -18.41
N GLN A 380 -14.23 12.05 -18.00
CA GLN A 380 -13.90 12.23 -16.59
C GLN A 380 -15.11 12.77 -15.81
N ASP A 381 -15.78 11.91 -15.06
CA ASP A 381 -16.86 12.30 -14.16
C ASP A 381 -16.39 12.27 -12.69
N SER A 382 -17.05 13.07 -11.85
CA SER A 382 -16.93 12.93 -10.40
C SER A 382 -17.34 11.53 -9.96
N ASN A 383 -16.84 11.06 -8.81
CA ASN A 383 -17.15 9.73 -8.26
C ASN A 383 -18.57 9.29 -8.63
N ILE A 384 -18.69 8.16 -9.32
CA ILE A 384 -19.98 7.52 -9.52
C ILE A 384 -20.57 7.28 -8.13
N ARG A 385 -21.48 8.16 -7.73
CA ARG A 385 -22.10 8.15 -6.41
C ARG A 385 -23.10 7.00 -6.41
N GLY A 386 -22.60 5.80 -6.12
CA GLY A 386 -23.34 4.56 -6.27
C GLY A 386 -23.57 4.23 -7.74
N LEU A 387 -23.39 2.96 -8.09
CA LEU A 387 -24.12 2.39 -9.21
C LEU A 387 -25.57 2.92 -9.12
N LYS A 388 -26.02 3.68 -10.13
CA LYS A 388 -27.45 3.74 -10.40
C LYS A 388 -27.89 2.29 -10.46
N THR A 389 -28.76 1.88 -9.53
CA THR A 389 -29.38 0.57 -9.49
C THR A 389 -30.16 0.38 -10.79
N GLY A 390 -29.48 -0.09 -11.83
CA GLY A 390 -30.05 -0.53 -13.09
C GLY A 390 -29.96 -2.05 -13.10
N ALA A 391 -31.09 -2.69 -12.83
CA ALA A 391 -31.31 -4.15 -12.81
C ALA A 391 -30.87 -4.91 -11.55
N ALA A 392 -31.40 -4.54 -10.37
CA ALA A 392 -31.66 -5.52 -9.32
C ALA A 392 -33.03 -6.17 -9.58
N ALA A 393 -33.05 -7.48 -9.83
CA ALA A 393 -34.25 -8.29 -9.75
C ALA A 393 -34.88 -8.11 -8.35
N LYS A 394 -36.20 -7.88 -8.31
CA LYS A 394 -36.97 -7.68 -7.08
C LYS A 394 -36.80 -8.88 -6.14
N PHE A 395 -36.09 -8.70 -5.04
CA PHE A 395 -36.23 -9.55 -3.85
C PHE A 395 -36.90 -8.76 -2.72
N ASN A 396 -38.13 -9.18 -2.42
CA ASN A 396 -38.97 -8.64 -1.36
C ASN A 396 -38.45 -9.17 0.00
N ASN A 397 -38.00 -8.30 0.90
CA ASN A 397 -37.74 -8.71 2.28
C ASN A 397 -38.26 -7.68 3.28
N LYS A 398 -39.58 -7.68 3.47
CA LYS A 398 -40.20 -7.16 4.69
C LYS A 398 -39.93 -8.17 5.81
N LYS A 399 -38.90 -7.95 6.63
CA LYS A 399 -38.79 -8.33 8.05
C LYS A 399 -37.36 -8.09 8.55
N SER A 400 -37.10 -6.92 9.15
CA SER A 400 -36.10 -6.79 10.25
C SER A 400 -36.06 -5.40 10.93
N LEU A 401 -36.90 -4.43 10.58
CA LEU A 401 -37.04 -3.19 11.38
C LEU A 401 -38.00 -3.38 12.57
N ALA A 402 -37.59 -4.17 13.55
CA ALA A 402 -38.26 -4.23 14.85
C ALA A 402 -37.33 -4.72 15.98
N ALA A 403 -36.08 -4.26 16.01
CA ALA A 403 -35.22 -4.45 17.17
C ALA A 403 -34.03 -3.49 17.11
N ARG A 404 -34.23 -2.26 17.59
CA ARG A 404 -33.20 -1.33 18.13
C ARG A 404 -33.83 0.05 18.27
N LYS A 405 -34.67 0.19 19.29
CA LYS A 405 -35.01 1.49 19.86
C LYS A 405 -35.25 1.27 21.33
N ASN A 406 -34.21 1.47 22.13
CA ASN A 406 -34.22 1.99 23.50
C ASN A 406 -32.84 1.78 24.12
N ILE A 407 -32.49 2.70 25.04
CA ILE A 407 -31.32 2.73 25.94
C ILE A 407 -30.19 3.66 25.45
N LEU A 408 -30.34 4.98 25.66
CA LEU A 408 -29.69 5.73 26.76
C LEU A 408 -29.82 7.26 26.59
N ASN A 409 -30.50 7.87 27.57
CA ASN A 409 -30.29 9.25 28.00
C ASN A 409 -29.05 9.28 28.92
N SER A 410 -28.19 10.30 28.80
CA SER A 410 -27.77 11.20 29.90
C SER A 410 -26.57 12.07 29.47
N GLU A 411 -26.74 13.38 29.66
CA GLU A 411 -25.79 14.35 30.23
C GLU A 411 -24.33 14.31 29.74
N GLY A 412 -23.72 15.31 29.11
CA GLY A 412 -23.90 16.76 29.25
C GLY A 412 -22.83 17.37 30.16
N MET A 413 -21.54 17.40 29.77
CA MET A 413 -20.52 18.24 30.42
C MET A 413 -19.45 18.71 29.43
N CYS A 414 -19.36 20.04 29.28
CA CYS A 414 -18.30 20.77 28.58
C CYS A 414 -17.03 20.84 29.44
N PHE A 415 -15.86 20.69 28.83
CA PHE A 415 -14.58 21.13 29.40
C PHE A 415 -13.89 22.11 28.45
N TRP A 416 -13.53 23.27 29.00
CA TRP A 416 -12.69 24.29 28.36
C TRP A 416 -11.22 23.86 28.46
N VAL A 417 -10.48 23.97 27.35
CA VAL A 417 -9.01 23.81 27.32
C VAL A 417 -8.38 25.18 27.04
N ILE A 418 -7.52 25.62 27.96
CA ILE A 418 -6.69 26.84 27.84
C ILE A 418 -5.35 26.43 27.22
N PHE A 419 -4.96 27.09 26.13
CA PHE A 419 -3.63 26.99 25.52
C PHE A 419 -2.61 27.81 26.32
N GLY A 420 -1.53 27.17 26.77
CA GLY A 420 -0.32 27.84 27.27
C GLY A 420 0.81 27.71 26.26
N LEU A 421 1.31 28.84 25.75
CA LEU A 421 2.54 28.92 24.97
C LEU A 421 3.76 28.63 25.86
N SER A 422 4.71 27.81 25.39
CA SER A 422 6.07 27.80 25.92
C SER A 422 7.08 28.20 24.84
N THR A 423 7.92 29.15 25.21
CA THR A 423 8.98 29.80 24.44
C THR A 423 10.25 28.94 24.42
N GLY A 424 10.94 28.92 23.28
CA GLY A 424 12.19 28.20 23.08
C GLY A 424 13.37 28.75 23.90
N LEU A 425 14.31 27.85 24.22
CA LEU A 425 15.59 28.17 24.84
C LEU A 425 16.71 27.80 23.87
N THR A 426 17.52 28.79 23.46
CA THR A 426 18.75 28.58 22.70
C THR A 426 19.91 28.62 23.69
N ALA A 427 20.69 27.54 23.80
CA ALA A 427 21.93 27.51 24.57
C ALA A 427 23.11 27.76 23.63
N ILE A 428 23.89 28.82 23.90
CA ILE A 428 25.18 29.08 23.26
C ILE A 428 26.26 28.59 24.22
N PHE A 429 27.08 27.64 23.80
CA PHE A 429 28.32 27.28 24.50
C PHE A 429 29.50 27.91 23.77
N SER A 430 30.22 28.80 24.45
CA SER A 430 31.59 29.19 24.07
C SER A 430 32.57 28.27 24.77
N PHE A 431 33.43 27.61 24.00
CA PHE A 431 34.66 27.01 24.54
C PHE A 431 35.84 27.90 24.16
N THR A 432 36.62 28.28 25.17
CA THR A 432 37.95 28.87 25.03
C THR A 432 38.95 27.80 25.40
N VAL A 433 39.75 27.33 24.42
CA VAL A 433 41.20 27.12 24.54
C VAL A 433 41.81 27.39 23.17
#